data_AF-U4VCU7-F1
#
_entry.id   AF-U4VCU7-F1
#
_cell.length_a   1.000
_cell.length_b   1.000
_cell.length_c   1.000
_cell.angle_alpha   90.00
_cell.angle_beta   90.00
_cell.angle_gamma   90.00
#
_symmetry.space_group_name_H-M   'P 1'
#
loop_
_entity.id
_entity.type
_entity.pdbx_description
1 polymer ?
#
loop_
_entity_poly.entity_id
_entity_poly.type
_entity_poly.pdbx_seq_one_letter_code
_entity_poly.pdbx_strand_id
1 'polypeptide(L)'
;MTLNGWIQILVFCGIIILLVKPLGGYMTRVFNGERTFLSPILVPAERGLYRLAGTSEREEQHWTTYTVSLLLFNLAGFLLLYVLQRVQGSLPFNPMGMSNVPADLAFNTTASFVTNTNWQNYGGESTLSYVTQMAGLTVQNFVSAATGVAIAIALIRAFSRKSMKTLGNFWVDLTRCTLYILLPLCVLLTLAFVSLGVPQTIGAYAEATTLEGARQVIALGPVASQLAIKMLGTNGGGFFNANSAHPFENPDAISNLIQMVAIFAIGASLTNVFGRMVGNERQGWAIFAAMGILFVAGVAVCYWAEATGNPLIHALGIDGGNMEGKETRFGIAMSALFAVVTTAASCGAVIAMHDSMMALGGMIPPMINMMLGR
;
A
#
# COMPACT_ATOMS: atom_id res chain seq x y z
N MET A 1 27.28 -9.99 2.76
CA MET A 1 25.93 -10.60 2.68
C MET A 1 25.90 -11.84 3.57
N THR A 2 24.77 -12.11 4.22
CA THR A 2 24.61 -13.24 5.17
C THR A 2 23.66 -14.30 4.62
N LEU A 3 23.87 -15.56 5.03
CA LEU A 3 22.97 -16.68 4.72
C LEU A 3 21.55 -16.41 5.27
N ASN A 4 21.44 -15.86 6.48
CA ASN A 4 20.17 -15.51 7.08
C ASN A 4 19.37 -14.52 6.21
N GLY A 5 20.02 -13.49 5.67
CA GLY A 5 19.36 -12.53 4.77
C GLY A 5 18.79 -13.18 3.51
N TRP A 6 19.53 -14.14 2.92
CA TRP A 6 19.02 -14.90 1.77
C TRP A 6 17.85 -15.82 2.15
N ILE A 7 17.89 -16.46 3.31
CA ILE A 7 16.77 -17.26 3.81
C ILE A 7 15.51 -16.40 3.94
N GLN A 8 15.62 -15.19 4.51
CA GLN A 8 14.50 -14.26 4.64
C GLN A 8 13.90 -13.87 3.27
N ILE A 9 14.74 -13.56 2.28
CA ILE A 9 14.31 -13.25 0.91
C ILE A 9 13.60 -14.45 0.28
N LEU A 10 14.14 -15.66 0.43
CA LEU A 10 13.54 -16.88 -0.13
C LEU A 10 12.21 -17.23 0.54
N VAL A 11 12.11 -17.05 1.86
CA VAL A 11 10.85 -17.23 2.61
C VAL A 11 9.79 -16.24 2.10
N PHE A 12 10.14 -14.97 1.94
CA PHE A 12 9.26 -13.97 1.35
C PHE A 12 8.76 -14.38 -0.05
N CYS A 13 9.68 -14.72 -0.97
CA CYS A 13 9.34 -15.16 -2.32
C CYS A 13 8.44 -16.41 -2.31
N GLY A 14 8.74 -17.38 -1.45
CA GLY A 14 7.95 -18.59 -1.27
C GLY A 14 6.52 -18.30 -0.83
N ILE A 15 6.34 -17.40 0.14
CA ILE A 15 5.01 -16.97 0.62
C ILE A 15 4.21 -16.34 -0.53
N ILE A 16 4.82 -15.44 -1.31
CA ILE A 16 4.14 -14.80 -2.45
C ILE A 16 3.68 -15.85 -3.47
N ILE A 17 4.56 -16.77 -3.87
CA ILE A 17 4.22 -17.84 -4.83
C ILE A 17 3.03 -18.69 -4.33
N LEU A 18 3.00 -19.00 -3.02
CA LEU A 18 1.92 -19.77 -2.40
C LEU A 18 0.59 -18.98 -2.37
N LEU A 19 0.63 -17.65 -2.26
CA LEU A 19 -0.57 -16.80 -2.20
C LEU A 19 -1.19 -16.51 -3.57
N VAL A 20 -0.39 -16.46 -4.65
CA VAL A 20 -0.83 -16.10 -6.00
C VAL A 20 -2.06 -16.90 -6.46
N LYS A 21 -2.04 -18.22 -6.29
CA LYS A 21 -3.11 -19.11 -6.76
C LYS A 21 -4.40 -19.03 -5.91
N PRO A 22 -4.37 -19.11 -4.57
CA PRO A 22 -5.58 -19.02 -3.75
C PRO A 22 -6.23 -17.64 -3.81
N LEU A 23 -5.44 -16.56 -3.67
CA LEU A 23 -5.97 -15.19 -3.71
C LEU A 23 -6.43 -14.82 -5.12
N GLY A 24 -5.64 -15.15 -6.16
CA GLY A 24 -6.05 -14.94 -7.55
C GLY A 24 -7.31 -15.72 -7.94
N GLY A 25 -7.46 -16.95 -7.45
CA GLY A 25 -8.69 -17.74 -7.60
C GLY A 25 -9.89 -17.08 -6.92
N TYR A 26 -9.73 -16.61 -5.68
CA TYR A 26 -10.78 -15.90 -4.96
C TYR A 26 -11.19 -14.60 -5.68
N MET A 27 -10.23 -13.77 -6.08
CA MET A 27 -10.48 -12.52 -6.80
C MET A 27 -11.20 -12.76 -8.13
N THR A 28 -10.82 -13.82 -8.87
CA THR A 28 -11.51 -14.20 -10.11
C THR A 28 -13.00 -14.45 -9.87
N ARG A 29 -13.34 -15.19 -8.80
CA ARG A 29 -14.74 -15.44 -8.43
C ARG A 29 -15.48 -14.15 -8.08
N VAL A 30 -14.85 -13.26 -7.30
CA VAL A 30 -15.42 -11.96 -6.92
C VAL A 30 -15.74 -11.13 -8.17
N PHE A 31 -14.79 -10.97 -9.10
CA PHE A 31 -14.99 -10.15 -10.29
C PHE A 31 -15.90 -10.77 -11.35
N ASN A 32 -16.07 -12.10 -11.34
CA ASN A 32 -17.09 -12.80 -12.13
C ASN A 32 -18.49 -12.75 -11.51
N GLY A 33 -18.65 -12.24 -10.28
CA GLY A 33 -19.93 -12.24 -9.56
C GLY A 33 -20.36 -13.62 -9.07
N GLU A 34 -19.42 -14.55 -8.91
CA GLU A 34 -19.69 -15.87 -8.33
C GLU A 34 -19.91 -15.75 -6.81
N ARG A 35 -20.68 -16.68 -6.24
CA ARG A 35 -20.88 -16.72 -4.78
C ARG A 35 -19.56 -17.06 -4.07
N THR A 36 -19.19 -16.21 -3.12
CA THR A 36 -18.05 -16.40 -2.22
C THR A 36 -18.54 -16.68 -0.80
N PHE A 37 -17.62 -17.06 0.09
CA PHE A 37 -17.94 -17.30 1.50
C PHE A 37 -18.44 -16.03 2.22
N LEU A 38 -18.08 -14.83 1.74
CA LEU A 38 -18.55 -13.56 2.28
C LEU A 38 -19.89 -13.11 1.70
N SER A 39 -20.36 -13.72 0.61
CA SER A 39 -21.58 -13.30 -0.08
C SER A 39 -22.83 -13.24 0.81
N PRO A 40 -23.08 -14.17 1.75
CA PRO A 40 -24.28 -14.08 2.60
C PRO A 40 -24.35 -12.78 3.43
N ILE A 41 -23.20 -12.25 3.81
CA ILE A 41 -23.08 -11.05 4.67
C ILE A 41 -22.97 -9.78 3.81
N LEU A 42 -22.20 -9.83 2.72
CA LEU A 42 -21.85 -8.65 1.94
C LEU A 42 -22.83 -8.33 0.81
N VAL A 43 -23.55 -9.30 0.25
CA VAL A 43 -24.51 -9.06 -0.85
C VAL A 43 -25.62 -8.06 -0.47
N PRO A 44 -26.21 -8.08 0.74
CA PRO A 44 -27.17 -7.05 1.13
C PRO A 44 -26.58 -5.64 1.14
N ALA A 45 -25.35 -5.48 1.65
CA ALA A 45 -24.64 -4.20 1.67
C ALA A 45 -24.28 -3.74 0.25
N GLU A 46 -23.76 -4.65 -0.57
CA GLU A 46 -23.45 -4.45 -1.99
C GLU A 46 -24.70 -3.94 -2.75
N ARG A 47 -25.86 -4.59 -2.59
CA ARG A 47 -27.11 -4.16 -3.23
C ARG A 47 -27.61 -2.81 -2.72
N GLY A 48 -27.38 -2.51 -1.44
CA GLY A 48 -27.68 -1.20 -0.86
C GLY A 48 -26.86 -0.11 -1.52
N LEU A 49 -25.55 -0.31 -1.65
CA LEU A 49 -24.64 0.61 -2.33
C LEU A 49 -25.00 0.78 -3.81
N TYR A 50 -25.34 -0.30 -4.52
CA TYR A 50 -25.79 -0.20 -5.90
C TYR A 50 -27.07 0.62 -6.05
N ARG A 51 -28.04 0.44 -5.16
CA ARG A 51 -29.27 1.26 -5.16
C ARG A 51 -28.98 2.74 -4.89
N LEU A 52 -28.08 3.05 -3.95
CA LEU A 52 -27.68 4.42 -3.66
C LEU A 52 -26.91 5.05 -4.82
N ALA A 53 -26.05 4.29 -5.49
CA ALA A 53 -25.34 4.71 -6.69
C ALA A 53 -26.24 4.73 -7.95
N GLY A 54 -27.49 4.29 -7.86
CA GLY A 54 -28.42 4.21 -8.99
C GLY A 54 -27.99 3.23 -10.09
N THR A 55 -27.18 2.22 -9.74
CA THR A 55 -26.63 1.23 -10.67
C THR A 55 -27.17 -0.17 -10.34
N SER A 56 -26.97 -1.12 -11.25
CA SER A 56 -27.22 -2.55 -10.98
C SER A 56 -26.05 -3.44 -11.40
N GLU A 57 -25.95 -4.63 -10.79
CA GLU A 57 -24.97 -5.67 -11.15
C GLU A 57 -25.07 -6.13 -12.61
N ARG A 58 -26.20 -5.84 -13.27
CA ARG A 58 -26.50 -6.26 -14.64
C ARG A 58 -26.19 -5.19 -15.68
N GLU A 59 -25.95 -3.96 -15.24
CA GLU A 59 -25.60 -2.86 -16.14
C GLU A 59 -24.16 -3.01 -16.62
N GLU A 60 -23.99 -2.84 -17.91
CA GLU A 60 -22.70 -2.90 -18.59
C GLU A 60 -22.43 -1.53 -19.21
N GLN A 61 -21.21 -1.03 -19.05
CA GLN A 61 -20.77 0.27 -19.51
C GLN A 61 -19.86 0.13 -20.75
N HIS A 62 -20.05 1.04 -21.71
CA HIS A 62 -19.05 1.29 -22.74
C HIS A 62 -17.80 1.91 -22.11
N TRP A 63 -16.63 1.78 -22.75
CA TRP A 63 -15.36 2.27 -22.20
C TRP A 63 -15.39 3.77 -21.86
N THR A 64 -16.08 4.58 -22.67
CA THR A 64 -16.25 6.02 -22.42
C THR A 64 -16.99 6.29 -21.12
N THR A 65 -18.11 5.59 -20.89
CA THR A 65 -18.90 5.73 -19.65
C THR A 65 -18.12 5.23 -18.44
N TYR A 66 -17.36 4.14 -18.59
CA TYR A 66 -16.48 3.61 -17.55
C TYR A 66 -15.42 4.65 -17.15
N THR A 67 -14.71 5.21 -18.13
CA THR A 67 -13.68 6.23 -17.91
C THR A 67 -14.26 7.50 -17.29
N VAL A 68 -15.41 7.99 -17.76
CA VAL A 68 -16.05 9.19 -17.17
C VAL A 68 -16.49 8.92 -15.74
N SER A 69 -17.06 7.75 -15.43
CA SER A 69 -17.44 7.36 -14.07
C SER A 69 -16.22 7.37 -13.14
N LEU A 70 -15.11 6.81 -13.59
CA LEU A 70 -13.84 6.81 -12.87
C LEU A 70 -13.32 8.22 -12.61
N LEU A 71 -13.27 9.07 -13.63
CA LEU A 71 -12.74 10.43 -13.51
C LEU A 71 -13.60 11.29 -12.57
N LEU A 72 -14.92 11.20 -12.68
CA LEU A 72 -15.85 11.93 -11.81
C LEU A 72 -15.75 11.45 -10.36
N PHE A 73 -15.62 10.14 -10.14
CA PHE A 73 -15.44 9.59 -8.79
C PHE A 73 -14.14 10.08 -8.13
N ASN A 74 -13.02 10.06 -8.86
CA ASN A 74 -11.75 10.56 -8.34
C ASN A 74 -11.77 12.08 -8.14
N LEU A 75 -12.44 12.85 -9.00
CA LEU A 75 -12.63 14.28 -8.81
C LEU A 75 -13.46 14.58 -7.54
N ALA A 76 -14.53 13.80 -7.29
CA ALA A 76 -15.30 13.94 -6.06
C ALA A 76 -14.44 13.61 -4.82
N GLY A 77 -13.67 12.53 -4.87
CA GLY A 77 -12.71 12.17 -3.82
C GLY A 77 -11.67 13.28 -3.56
N PHE A 78 -11.15 13.87 -4.63
CA PHE A 78 -10.23 15.00 -4.58
C PHE A 78 -10.86 16.19 -3.85
N LEU A 79 -12.03 16.64 -4.29
CA LEU A 79 -12.70 17.80 -3.69
C LEU A 79 -13.02 17.57 -2.21
N LEU A 80 -13.50 16.38 -1.85
CA LEU A 80 -13.82 16.02 -0.47
C LEU A 80 -12.58 16.04 0.42
N LEU A 81 -11.49 15.38 0.02
CA LEU A 81 -10.26 15.35 0.81
C LEU A 81 -9.60 16.74 0.89
N TYR A 82 -9.63 17.52 -0.19
CA TYR A 82 -9.13 18.90 -0.17
C TYR A 82 -9.88 19.75 0.85
N VAL A 83 -11.22 19.73 0.81
CA VAL A 83 -12.05 20.49 1.76
C VAL A 83 -11.80 20.00 3.19
N LEU A 84 -11.74 18.69 3.43
CA LEU A 84 -11.49 18.11 4.76
C LEU A 84 -10.20 18.67 5.39
N GLN A 85 -9.11 18.73 4.62
CA GLN A 85 -7.83 19.29 5.07
C GLN A 85 -7.91 20.80 5.33
N ARG A 86 -8.64 21.55 4.49
CA ARG A 86 -8.80 23.00 4.62
C ARG A 86 -9.66 23.42 5.81
N VAL A 87 -10.47 22.52 6.36
CA VAL A 87 -11.31 22.78 7.53
C VAL A 87 -10.95 21.94 8.76
N GLN A 88 -9.87 21.15 8.71
CA GLN A 88 -9.57 20.14 9.74
C GLN A 88 -9.47 20.71 11.16
N GLY A 89 -9.04 21.96 11.32
CA GLY A 89 -8.88 22.60 12.63
C GLY A 89 -10.21 22.79 13.36
N SER A 90 -11.34 22.75 12.64
CA SER A 90 -12.68 22.83 13.21
C SER A 90 -13.36 21.47 13.40
N LEU A 91 -12.73 20.38 12.95
CA LEU A 91 -13.31 19.04 12.97
C LEU A 91 -13.05 18.32 14.31
N PRO A 92 -13.89 17.34 14.69
CA PRO A 92 -13.67 16.52 15.88
C PRO A 92 -12.42 15.63 15.75
N PHE A 93 -12.06 14.93 16.83
CA PHE A 93 -10.87 14.07 16.92
C PHE A 93 -9.57 14.80 16.51
N ASN A 94 -9.43 16.03 17.00
CA ASN A 94 -8.23 16.83 16.88
C ASN A 94 -7.65 17.14 18.29
N PRO A 95 -7.17 16.12 19.03
CA PRO A 95 -6.75 16.31 20.43
C PRO A 95 -5.55 17.26 20.57
N MET A 96 -4.74 17.39 19.52
CA MET A 96 -3.56 18.26 19.49
C MET A 96 -3.86 19.67 18.96
N GLY A 97 -5.11 19.96 18.56
CA GLY A 97 -5.49 21.28 18.06
C GLY A 97 -4.78 21.67 16.75
N MET A 98 -4.54 20.70 15.86
CA MET A 98 -3.92 20.93 14.55
C MET A 98 -4.68 22.00 13.76
N SER A 99 -3.97 22.95 13.18
CA SER A 99 -4.56 24.00 12.34
C SER A 99 -4.98 23.48 10.97
N ASN A 100 -5.75 24.27 10.22
CA ASN A 100 -6.08 23.95 8.82
C ASN A 100 -4.81 23.81 7.96
N VAL A 101 -4.72 22.75 7.15
CA VAL A 101 -3.57 22.51 6.26
C VAL A 101 -3.50 23.61 5.21
N PRO A 102 -2.36 24.31 4.97
CA PRO A 102 -2.18 25.30 3.90
C PRO A 102 -2.67 24.85 2.51
N ALA A 103 -3.07 25.78 1.65
CA ALA A 103 -3.80 25.46 0.42
C ALA A 103 -2.97 24.67 -0.60
N ASP A 104 -1.69 25.00 -0.72
CA ASP A 104 -0.68 24.34 -1.53
C ASP A 104 -0.39 22.91 -1.03
N LEU A 105 -0.18 22.77 0.28
CA LEU A 105 0.04 21.47 0.91
C LEU A 105 -1.20 20.58 0.79
N ALA A 106 -2.38 21.11 1.10
CA ALA A 106 -3.65 20.38 0.97
C ALA A 106 -3.89 19.92 -0.48
N PHE A 107 -3.57 20.75 -1.48
CA PHE A 107 -3.68 20.38 -2.89
C PHE A 107 -2.73 19.22 -3.22
N ASN A 108 -1.46 19.33 -2.81
CA ASN A 108 -0.46 18.30 -3.06
C ASN A 108 -0.83 16.97 -2.39
N THR A 109 -1.17 16.99 -1.11
CA THR A 109 -1.58 15.80 -0.35
C THR A 109 -2.84 15.17 -0.95
N THR A 110 -3.84 15.98 -1.31
CA THR A 110 -5.05 15.46 -1.96
C THR A 110 -4.73 14.79 -3.29
N ALA A 111 -3.99 15.48 -4.18
CA ALA A 111 -3.60 14.94 -5.48
C ALA A 111 -2.89 13.60 -5.28
N SER A 112 -1.95 13.57 -4.34
CA SER A 112 -1.12 12.40 -4.11
C SER A 112 -1.87 11.18 -3.59
N PHE A 113 -2.86 11.35 -2.70
CA PHE A 113 -3.64 10.23 -2.16
C PHE A 113 -4.68 9.73 -3.18
N VAL A 114 -5.29 10.64 -3.95
CA VAL A 114 -6.22 10.25 -5.03
C VAL A 114 -5.48 9.51 -6.15
N THR A 115 -4.23 9.87 -6.44
CA THR A 115 -3.39 9.19 -7.45
C THR A 115 -2.68 7.95 -6.93
N ASN A 116 -3.02 7.44 -5.73
CA ASN A 116 -2.41 6.25 -5.14
C ASN A 116 -0.88 6.35 -4.95
N THR A 117 -0.35 7.57 -4.83
CA THR A 117 1.10 7.83 -4.74
C THR A 117 1.54 8.09 -3.30
N ASN A 118 0.68 8.76 -2.54
CA ASN A 118 0.87 9.19 -1.16
C ASN A 118 2.25 9.77 -0.83
N TRP A 119 2.78 10.59 -1.72
CA TRP A 119 3.85 11.54 -1.46
C TRP A 119 3.56 12.38 -0.21
N GLN A 120 4.60 12.57 0.60
CA GLN A 120 4.54 13.31 1.86
C GLN A 120 5.65 14.35 1.89
N ASN A 121 5.28 15.62 1.94
CA ASN A 121 6.15 16.76 2.23
C ASN A 121 5.78 17.40 3.57
N TYR A 122 5.26 16.60 4.51
CA TYR A 122 4.77 17.01 5.82
C TYR A 122 5.01 15.89 6.84
N GLY A 123 5.12 16.25 8.12
CA GLY A 123 5.07 15.28 9.23
C GLY A 123 3.62 14.99 9.59
N GLY A 124 3.19 13.73 9.51
CA GLY A 124 1.79 13.38 9.75
C GLY A 124 1.34 13.65 11.19
N GLU A 125 2.22 13.48 12.15
CA GLU A 125 2.03 13.76 13.58
C GLU A 125 2.06 15.25 13.96
N SER A 126 2.51 16.12 13.08
CA SER A 126 2.59 17.57 13.32
C SER A 126 1.63 18.38 12.45
N THR A 127 1.07 17.77 11.41
CA THR A 127 0.29 18.48 10.39
C THR A 127 -1.17 18.04 10.35
N LEU A 128 -1.47 16.75 10.55
CA LEU A 128 -2.80 16.20 10.28
C LEU A 128 -3.55 15.82 11.56
N SER A 129 -4.85 16.15 11.60
CA SER A 129 -5.77 15.66 12.61
C SER A 129 -6.13 14.17 12.40
N TYR A 130 -6.68 13.52 13.44
CA TYR A 130 -7.10 12.11 13.29
C TYR A 130 -8.26 11.95 12.31
N VAL A 131 -9.21 12.89 12.25
CA VAL A 131 -10.29 12.84 11.23
C VAL A 131 -9.72 12.90 9.83
N THR A 132 -8.73 13.76 9.59
CA THR A 132 -8.11 13.86 8.26
C THR A 132 -7.42 12.55 7.87
N GLN A 133 -6.69 11.93 8.80
CA GLN A 133 -6.03 10.63 8.59
C GLN A 133 -7.06 9.49 8.37
N MET A 134 -8.11 9.42 9.20
CA MET A 134 -9.12 8.34 9.17
C MET A 134 -10.14 8.47 8.05
N ALA A 135 -10.81 9.62 7.95
CA ALA A 135 -11.93 9.83 7.04
C ALA A 135 -11.50 10.43 5.70
N GLY A 136 -10.28 10.98 5.62
CA GLY A 136 -9.70 11.50 4.38
C GLY A 136 -8.72 10.52 3.77
N LEU A 137 -7.53 10.45 4.35
CA LEU A 137 -6.40 9.71 3.79
C LEU A 137 -6.67 8.20 3.68
N THR A 138 -7.17 7.58 4.75
CA THR A 138 -7.49 6.14 4.75
C THR A 138 -8.59 5.83 3.74
N VAL A 139 -9.62 6.67 3.61
CA VAL A 139 -10.67 6.49 2.59
C VAL A 139 -10.07 6.55 1.19
N GLN A 140 -9.22 7.54 0.91
CA GLN A 140 -8.52 7.61 -0.38
C GLN A 140 -7.69 6.36 -0.63
N ASN A 141 -6.94 5.86 0.35
CA ASN A 141 -6.14 4.63 0.21
C ASN A 141 -6.96 3.40 -0.22
N PHE A 142 -8.22 3.30 0.19
CA PHE A 142 -9.11 2.23 -0.26
C PHE A 142 -9.56 2.46 -1.70
N VAL A 143 -10.03 3.67 -2.00
CA VAL A 143 -10.72 3.92 -3.27
C VAL A 143 -9.75 4.15 -4.43
N SER A 144 -8.55 4.66 -4.18
CA SER A 144 -7.46 4.75 -5.15
C SER A 144 -6.98 3.35 -5.57
N ALA A 145 -6.73 2.47 -4.58
CA ALA A 145 -6.34 1.09 -4.83
C ALA A 145 -7.45 0.31 -5.56
N ALA A 146 -8.70 0.45 -5.12
CA ALA A 146 -9.84 -0.19 -5.78
C ALA A 146 -10.04 0.32 -7.21
N THR A 147 -9.78 1.61 -7.48
CA THR A 147 -9.81 2.19 -8.83
C THR A 147 -8.74 1.56 -9.72
N GLY A 148 -7.51 1.40 -9.23
CA GLY A 148 -6.43 0.73 -9.97
C GLY A 148 -6.76 -0.72 -10.31
N VAL A 149 -7.29 -1.48 -9.35
CA VAL A 149 -7.74 -2.86 -9.59
C VAL A 149 -8.91 -2.89 -10.57
N ALA A 150 -9.87 -1.98 -10.48
CA ALA A 150 -11.00 -1.90 -11.39
C ALA A 150 -10.56 -1.68 -12.85
N ILE A 151 -9.61 -0.76 -13.08
CA ILE A 151 -9.00 -0.55 -14.41
C ILE A 151 -8.31 -1.84 -14.90
N ALA A 152 -7.51 -2.48 -14.04
CA ALA A 152 -6.83 -3.72 -14.40
C ALA A 152 -7.84 -4.81 -14.82
N ILE A 153 -8.94 -4.96 -14.09
CA ILE A 153 -10.01 -5.91 -14.43
C ILE A 153 -10.71 -5.54 -15.73
N ALA A 154 -11.01 -4.26 -15.97
CA ALA A 154 -11.59 -3.80 -17.23
C ALA A 154 -10.66 -4.14 -18.42
N LEU A 155 -9.35 -3.97 -18.26
CA LEU A 155 -8.36 -4.34 -19.28
C LEU A 155 -8.30 -5.86 -19.49
N ILE A 156 -8.30 -6.65 -18.42
CA ILE A 156 -8.34 -8.12 -18.50
C ILE A 156 -9.60 -8.59 -19.25
N ARG A 157 -10.76 -7.97 -18.98
CA ARG A 157 -12.02 -8.26 -19.69
C ARG A 157 -11.95 -7.90 -21.17
N ALA A 158 -11.26 -6.83 -21.54
CA ALA A 158 -11.05 -6.45 -22.93
C ALA A 158 -10.23 -7.50 -23.71
N PHE A 159 -9.25 -8.14 -23.06
CA PHE A 159 -8.49 -9.24 -23.67
C PHE A 159 -9.26 -10.56 -23.72
N SER A 160 -10.11 -10.85 -22.73
CA SER A 160 -10.81 -12.15 -22.66
C SER A 160 -12.10 -12.21 -23.47
N ARG A 161 -12.83 -11.10 -23.60
CA ARG A 161 -14.13 -11.04 -24.30
C ARG A 161 -13.94 -10.75 -25.79
N LYS A 162 -14.50 -11.61 -26.66
CA LYS A 162 -14.46 -11.42 -28.12
C LYS A 162 -15.59 -10.51 -28.59
N SER A 163 -15.27 -9.47 -29.37
CA SER A 163 -16.22 -8.60 -30.08
C SER A 163 -17.28 -7.90 -29.21
N MET A 164 -17.01 -7.68 -27.92
CA MET A 164 -17.92 -6.99 -27.01
C MET A 164 -17.72 -5.47 -27.06
N LYS A 165 -18.81 -4.71 -26.89
CA LYS A 165 -18.79 -3.24 -26.81
C LYS A 165 -18.71 -2.71 -25.37
N THR A 166 -18.67 -3.58 -24.36
CA THR A 166 -18.77 -3.21 -22.94
C THR A 166 -17.70 -3.89 -22.08
N LEU A 167 -17.30 -3.22 -20.99
CA LEU A 167 -16.18 -3.61 -20.12
C LEU A 167 -16.60 -4.00 -18.69
N GLY A 168 -17.90 -4.22 -18.45
CA GLY A 168 -18.47 -4.31 -17.11
C GLY A 168 -18.90 -2.94 -16.59
N ASN A 169 -18.85 -2.73 -15.27
CA ASN A 169 -19.34 -1.50 -14.64
C ASN A 169 -18.36 -1.06 -13.55
N PHE A 170 -17.91 0.20 -13.64
CA PHE A 170 -16.93 0.78 -12.72
C PHE A 170 -17.40 0.71 -11.26
N TRP A 171 -18.66 1.05 -11.00
CA TRP A 171 -19.23 1.06 -9.65
C TRP A 171 -19.29 -0.33 -9.03
N VAL A 172 -19.57 -1.34 -9.86
CA VAL A 172 -19.59 -2.75 -9.44
C VAL A 172 -18.16 -3.22 -9.11
N ASP A 173 -17.19 -2.92 -9.98
CA ASP A 173 -15.80 -3.32 -9.76
C ASP A 173 -15.19 -2.65 -8.53
N LEU A 174 -15.42 -1.34 -8.36
CA LEU A 174 -14.99 -0.55 -7.21
C LEU A 174 -15.58 -1.09 -5.91
N THR A 175 -16.90 -1.33 -5.90
CA THR A 175 -17.62 -1.83 -4.71
C THR A 175 -17.14 -3.23 -4.34
N ARG A 176 -17.01 -4.13 -5.33
CA ARG A 176 -16.56 -5.51 -5.09
C ARG A 176 -15.12 -5.56 -4.60
N CYS A 177 -14.23 -4.78 -5.20
CA CYS A 177 -12.84 -4.71 -4.75
C CYS A 177 -12.77 -4.21 -3.30
N THR A 178 -13.49 -3.13 -2.98
CA THR A 178 -13.50 -2.57 -1.63
C THR A 178 -14.09 -3.53 -0.60
N LEU A 179 -15.29 -4.09 -0.85
CA LEU A 179 -16.00 -4.90 0.14
C LEU A 179 -15.49 -6.33 0.27
N TYR A 180 -15.11 -6.99 -0.82
CA TYR A 180 -14.76 -8.41 -0.79
C TYR A 180 -13.25 -8.65 -0.71
N ILE A 181 -12.42 -7.69 -1.12
CA ILE A 181 -10.96 -7.86 -1.16
C ILE A 181 -10.29 -6.97 -0.11
N LEU A 182 -10.39 -5.65 -0.25
CA LEU A 182 -9.61 -4.72 0.57
C LEU A 182 -10.08 -4.72 2.03
N LEU A 183 -11.37 -4.50 2.27
CA LEU A 183 -11.90 -4.35 3.64
C LEU A 183 -11.68 -5.60 4.51
N PRO A 184 -12.01 -6.84 4.07
CA PRO A 184 -11.82 -8.03 4.91
C PRO A 184 -10.35 -8.31 5.20
N LEU A 185 -9.46 -8.16 4.20
CA LEU A 185 -8.03 -8.33 4.39
C LEU A 185 -7.45 -7.25 5.29
N CYS A 186 -7.88 -5.98 5.14
CA CYS A 186 -7.44 -4.90 6.00
C CYS A 186 -7.88 -5.09 7.46
N VAL A 187 -9.08 -5.61 7.72
CA VAL A 187 -9.52 -5.94 9.08
C VAL A 187 -8.59 -6.99 9.71
N LEU A 188 -8.28 -8.07 8.99
CA LEU A 188 -7.36 -9.11 9.47
C LEU A 188 -5.95 -8.54 9.71
N LEU A 189 -5.43 -7.76 8.78
CA LEU A 189 -4.11 -7.12 8.90
C LEU A 189 -4.06 -6.11 10.05
N THR A 190 -5.12 -5.31 10.22
CA THR A 190 -5.22 -4.34 11.33
C THR A 190 -5.13 -5.06 12.68
N LEU A 191 -5.89 -6.14 12.86
CA LEU A 191 -5.85 -6.93 14.09
C LEU A 191 -4.47 -7.55 14.32
N ALA A 192 -3.84 -8.08 13.26
CA ALA A 192 -2.49 -8.61 13.34
C ALA A 192 -1.48 -7.52 13.76
N PHE A 193 -1.53 -6.33 13.16
CA PHE A 193 -0.63 -5.22 13.50
C PHE A 193 -0.86 -4.71 14.93
N VAL A 194 -2.11 -4.60 15.38
CA VAL A 194 -2.40 -4.25 16.78
C VAL A 194 -1.81 -5.29 17.74
N SER A 195 -1.93 -6.59 17.42
CA SER A 195 -1.34 -7.65 18.25
C SER A 195 0.19 -7.61 18.30
N LEU A 196 0.83 -7.04 17.28
CA LEU A 196 2.29 -6.85 17.20
C LEU A 196 2.75 -5.51 17.80
N GLY A 197 1.85 -4.67 18.31
CA GLY A 197 2.19 -3.43 19.03
C GLY A 197 2.00 -2.13 18.24
N VAL A 198 1.35 -2.17 17.07
CA VAL A 198 0.95 -0.96 16.34
C VAL A 198 -0.25 -0.31 17.04
N PRO A 199 -0.20 0.99 17.38
CA PRO A 199 -1.29 1.64 18.08
C PRO A 199 -2.53 1.81 17.19
N GLN A 200 -3.70 1.64 17.80
CA GLN A 200 -4.99 1.92 17.18
C GLN A 200 -5.88 2.61 18.23
N THR A 201 -5.72 3.92 18.37
CA THR A 201 -6.43 4.71 19.38
C THR A 201 -6.84 6.08 18.87
N ILE A 202 -7.83 6.69 19.50
CA ILE A 202 -8.26 8.08 19.29
C ILE A 202 -7.93 8.99 20.49
N GLY A 203 -7.16 8.46 21.45
CA GLY A 203 -6.70 9.22 22.62
C GLY A 203 -5.68 10.30 22.25
N ALA A 204 -5.49 11.27 23.13
CA ALA A 204 -4.47 12.30 22.98
C ALA A 204 -3.03 11.71 22.99
N TYR A 205 -2.05 12.52 22.60
CA TYR A 205 -0.65 12.14 22.63
C TYR A 205 -0.23 11.83 24.07
N ALA A 206 0.57 10.78 24.24
CA ALA A 206 1.04 10.39 25.55
C ALA A 206 2.25 11.25 25.93
N GLU A 207 2.30 11.69 27.18
CA GLU A 207 3.46 12.39 27.73
C GLU A 207 4.26 11.45 28.61
N ALA A 208 5.55 11.33 28.34
CA ALA A 208 6.49 10.54 29.11
C ALA A 208 7.59 11.42 29.68
N THR A 209 7.96 11.20 30.93
CA THR A 209 9.21 11.71 31.50
C THR A 209 10.26 10.64 31.32
N THR A 210 11.34 10.93 30.61
CA THR A 210 12.42 9.98 30.34
C THR A 210 13.19 9.67 31.62
N LEU A 211 13.99 8.60 31.60
CA LEU A 211 14.86 8.24 32.73
C LEU A 211 15.88 9.34 33.08
N GLU A 212 16.22 10.20 32.11
CA GLU A 212 17.09 11.37 32.29
C GLU A 212 16.31 12.63 32.76
N GLY A 213 14.99 12.52 32.93
CA GLY A 213 14.13 13.61 33.38
C GLY A 213 13.63 14.55 32.28
N ALA A 214 13.90 14.25 31.00
CA ALA A 214 13.38 15.04 29.88
C ALA A 214 11.91 14.73 29.61
N ARG A 215 11.13 15.72 29.14
CA ARG A 215 9.75 15.50 28.70
C ARG A 215 9.73 15.09 27.24
N GLN A 216 9.07 13.98 26.94
CA GLN A 216 8.86 13.47 25.59
C GLN A 216 7.36 13.37 25.30
N VAL A 217 6.94 13.92 24.16
CA VAL A 217 5.58 13.76 23.64
C VAL A 217 5.58 12.63 22.62
N ILE A 218 4.73 11.63 22.84
CA ILE A 218 4.63 10.42 22.05
C ILE A 218 3.36 10.51 21.21
N ALA A 219 3.54 10.67 19.90
CA ALA A 219 2.45 10.74 18.96
C ALA A 219 1.75 9.38 18.84
N LEU A 220 0.43 9.40 19.04
CA LEU A 220 -0.45 8.23 18.95
C LEU A 220 -1.56 8.49 17.93
N GLY A 221 -2.31 7.45 17.58
CA GLY A 221 -3.44 7.58 16.68
C GLY A 221 -3.98 6.25 16.16
N PRO A 222 -4.90 6.30 15.19
CA PRO A 222 -5.49 5.14 14.52
C PRO A 222 -4.55 4.60 13.43
N VAL A 223 -3.35 4.18 13.82
CA VAL A 223 -2.25 3.86 12.90
C VAL A 223 -2.46 2.53 12.21
N ALA A 224 -2.85 1.48 12.95
CA ALA A 224 -2.95 0.12 12.41
C ALA A 224 -3.92 -0.01 11.23
N SER A 225 -5.07 0.68 11.27
CA SER A 225 -6.06 0.66 10.19
C SER A 225 -5.53 1.30 8.91
N GLN A 226 -4.77 2.39 9.04
CA GLN A 226 -4.18 3.08 7.90
C GLN A 226 -2.96 2.30 7.36
N LEU A 227 -2.16 1.71 8.25
CA LEU A 227 -1.05 0.83 7.93
C LEU A 227 -1.51 -0.37 7.08
N ALA A 228 -2.62 -1.00 7.45
CA ALA A 228 -3.15 -2.15 6.71
C ALA A 228 -3.46 -1.81 5.26
N ILE A 229 -4.24 -0.74 5.01
CA ILE A 229 -4.61 -0.37 3.65
C ILE A 229 -3.46 0.27 2.88
N LYS A 230 -2.56 1.02 3.53
CA LYS A 230 -1.43 1.63 2.81
C LYS A 230 -0.50 0.57 2.21
N MET A 231 -0.35 -0.57 2.91
CA MET A 231 0.46 -1.69 2.44
C MET A 231 -0.29 -2.53 1.41
N LEU A 232 -1.52 -2.95 1.73
CA LEU A 232 -2.30 -3.84 0.86
C LEU A 232 -2.68 -3.18 -0.47
N GLY A 233 -3.03 -1.89 -0.44
CA GLY A 233 -3.39 -1.12 -1.62
C GLY A 233 -2.21 -0.44 -2.32
N THR A 234 -0.97 -0.76 -1.92
CA THR A 234 0.27 -0.17 -2.46
C THR A 234 0.22 1.35 -2.53
N ASN A 235 -0.25 1.98 -1.45
CA ASN A 235 -0.39 3.43 -1.37
C ASN A 235 0.84 4.10 -0.74
N GLY A 236 1.38 3.50 0.33
CA GLY A 236 2.62 3.94 0.97
C GLY A 236 2.55 5.13 1.92
N GLY A 237 1.45 5.87 2.03
CA GLY A 237 1.38 7.06 2.91
C GLY A 237 1.44 6.73 4.40
N GLY A 238 2.53 7.10 5.06
CA GLY A 238 2.76 6.89 6.49
C GLY A 238 1.87 7.75 7.38
N PHE A 239 1.54 7.23 8.56
CA PHE A 239 0.86 8.02 9.58
C PHE A 239 1.83 9.04 10.18
N PHE A 240 3.09 8.64 10.36
CA PHE A 240 4.18 9.48 10.84
C PHE A 240 5.15 9.83 9.71
N ASN A 241 5.97 10.86 9.90
CA ASN A 241 6.98 11.29 8.93
C ASN A 241 7.94 10.15 8.54
N ALA A 242 8.40 9.36 9.52
CA ALA A 242 9.33 8.25 9.29
C ALA A 242 8.67 7.01 8.65
N ASN A 243 7.36 7.05 8.37
CA ASN A 243 6.62 6.01 7.66
C ASN A 243 6.89 4.62 8.26
N SER A 244 7.21 3.61 7.45
CA SER A 244 7.45 2.23 7.89
C SER A 244 8.75 2.03 8.68
N ALA A 245 9.61 3.05 8.78
CA ALA A 245 10.71 3.02 9.74
C ALA A 245 10.22 3.31 11.17
N HIS A 246 9.07 3.99 11.35
CA HIS A 246 8.59 4.36 12.67
C HIS A 246 8.22 3.12 13.52
N PRO A 247 8.64 3.02 14.81
CA PRO A 247 8.31 1.88 15.68
C PRO A 247 6.81 1.59 15.81
N PHE A 248 5.98 2.63 15.79
CA PHE A 248 4.52 2.47 15.80
C PHE A 248 3.91 2.10 14.45
N GLU A 249 4.64 2.11 13.34
CA GLU A 249 4.13 1.56 12.07
C GLU A 249 4.74 0.20 11.75
N ASN A 250 5.91 -0.12 12.29
CA ASN A 250 6.59 -1.38 12.04
C ASN A 250 7.40 -1.81 13.29
N PRO A 251 6.75 -2.38 14.31
CA PRO A 251 7.38 -2.66 15.59
C PRO A 251 8.48 -3.73 15.49
N ASP A 252 8.31 -4.76 14.66
CA ASP A 252 9.21 -5.90 14.61
C ASP A 252 9.41 -6.50 13.20
N ALA A 253 10.29 -7.50 13.10
CA ALA A 253 10.59 -8.14 11.82
C ALA A 253 9.43 -8.97 11.25
N ILE A 254 8.48 -9.42 12.09
CA ILE A 254 7.29 -10.18 11.68
C ILE A 254 6.28 -9.20 11.07
N SER A 255 6.02 -8.06 11.71
CA SER A 255 5.19 -7.00 11.13
C SER A 255 5.76 -6.56 9.79
N ASN A 256 7.09 -6.47 9.68
CA ASN A 256 7.74 -6.12 8.43
C ASN A 256 7.51 -7.16 7.32
N LEU A 257 7.62 -8.45 7.63
CA LEU A 257 7.33 -9.51 6.67
C LEU A 257 5.88 -9.45 6.20
N ILE A 258 4.93 -9.24 7.12
CA ILE A 258 3.50 -9.10 6.79
C ILE A 258 3.28 -7.88 5.88
N GLN A 259 3.93 -6.75 6.14
CA GLN A 259 3.84 -5.56 5.30
C GLN A 259 4.35 -5.83 3.88
N MET A 260 5.54 -6.42 3.73
CA MET A 260 6.07 -6.76 2.39
C MET A 260 5.16 -7.74 1.64
N VAL A 261 4.60 -8.73 2.35
CA VAL A 261 3.65 -9.68 1.75
C VAL A 261 2.38 -8.97 1.29
N ALA A 262 1.85 -8.04 2.10
CA ALA A 262 0.66 -7.26 1.75
C ALA A 262 0.89 -6.40 0.49
N ILE A 263 2.07 -5.78 0.33
CA ILE A 263 2.43 -4.98 -0.84
C ILE A 263 2.32 -5.81 -2.14
N PHE A 264 2.86 -7.03 -2.16
CA PHE A 264 2.86 -7.87 -3.37
C PHE A 264 1.59 -8.71 -3.55
N ALA A 265 0.79 -8.92 -2.49
CA ALA A 265 -0.31 -9.88 -2.50
C ALA A 265 -1.31 -9.66 -3.66
N ILE A 266 -1.81 -8.43 -3.82
CA ILE A 266 -2.81 -8.12 -4.86
C ILE A 266 -2.17 -8.11 -6.25
N GLY A 267 -1.05 -7.39 -6.43
CA GLY A 267 -0.36 -7.30 -7.72
C GLY A 267 0.06 -8.66 -8.26
N ALA A 268 0.65 -9.51 -7.42
CA ALA A 268 1.03 -10.87 -7.79
C ALA A 268 -0.20 -11.73 -8.13
N SER A 269 -1.28 -11.61 -7.35
CA SER A 269 -2.52 -12.38 -7.59
C SER A 269 -3.26 -11.97 -8.85
N LEU A 270 -3.18 -10.70 -9.26
CA LEU A 270 -3.75 -10.21 -10.52
C LEU A 270 -3.16 -10.90 -11.75
N THR A 271 -1.90 -11.35 -11.70
CA THR A 271 -1.31 -12.16 -12.78
C THR A 271 -2.06 -13.49 -12.95
N ASN A 272 -2.46 -14.13 -11.84
CA ASN A 272 -3.26 -15.35 -11.88
C ASN A 272 -4.71 -15.07 -12.30
N VAL A 273 -5.29 -13.94 -11.88
CA VAL A 273 -6.62 -13.49 -12.35
C VAL A 273 -6.62 -13.34 -13.88
N PHE A 274 -5.60 -12.67 -14.45
CA PHE A 274 -5.44 -12.55 -15.89
C PHE A 274 -5.38 -13.92 -16.58
N GLY A 275 -4.53 -14.82 -16.10
CA GLY A 275 -4.40 -16.16 -16.66
C GLY A 275 -5.72 -16.95 -16.62
N ARG A 276 -6.48 -16.87 -15.53
CA ARG A 276 -7.78 -17.55 -15.40
C ARG A 276 -8.85 -16.93 -16.29
N MET A 277 -8.95 -15.60 -16.32
CA MET A 277 -9.97 -14.89 -17.11
C MET A 277 -9.75 -15.00 -18.63
N VAL A 278 -8.49 -15.09 -19.08
CA VAL A 278 -8.14 -15.35 -20.48
C VAL A 278 -8.29 -16.84 -20.85
N GLY A 279 -8.45 -17.72 -19.85
CA GLY A 279 -8.61 -19.16 -20.05
C GLY A 279 -7.29 -19.94 -20.20
N ASN A 280 -6.14 -19.31 -19.98
CA ASN A 280 -4.84 -19.95 -20.00
C ASN A 280 -3.95 -19.45 -18.84
N GLU A 281 -3.90 -20.21 -17.74
CA GLU A 281 -3.12 -19.86 -16.55
C GLU A 281 -1.62 -19.68 -16.84
N ARG A 282 -1.08 -20.32 -17.89
CA ARG A 282 0.35 -20.19 -18.25
C ARG A 282 0.73 -18.76 -18.62
N GLN A 283 -0.20 -17.99 -19.20
CA GLN A 283 0.05 -16.59 -19.54
C GLN A 283 0.20 -15.73 -18.27
N GLY A 284 -0.61 -15.99 -17.25
CA GLY A 284 -0.46 -15.36 -15.94
C GLY A 284 0.88 -15.67 -15.28
N TRP A 285 1.28 -16.94 -15.30
CA TRP A 285 2.58 -17.38 -14.77
C TRP A 285 3.77 -16.84 -15.57
N ALA A 286 3.63 -16.63 -16.88
CA ALA A 286 4.68 -16.01 -17.70
C ALA A 286 4.94 -14.55 -17.29
N ILE A 287 3.88 -13.76 -17.07
CA ILE A 287 3.98 -12.38 -16.58
C ILE A 287 4.60 -12.37 -15.18
N PHE A 288 4.11 -13.23 -14.28
CA PHE A 288 4.65 -13.36 -12.92
C PHE A 288 6.14 -13.72 -12.91
N ALA A 289 6.56 -14.67 -13.75
CA ALA A 289 7.95 -15.08 -13.84
C ALA A 289 8.85 -13.96 -14.36
N ALA A 290 8.41 -13.21 -15.38
CA ALA A 290 9.16 -12.06 -15.89
C ALA A 290 9.38 -11.00 -14.81
N MET A 291 8.31 -10.62 -14.10
CA MET A 291 8.39 -9.68 -12.97
C MET A 291 9.30 -10.21 -11.86
N GLY A 292 9.17 -11.50 -11.52
CA GLY A 292 9.95 -12.17 -10.48
C GLY A 292 11.46 -12.21 -10.76
N ILE A 293 11.86 -12.48 -12.00
CA ILE A 293 13.29 -12.48 -12.39
C ILE A 293 13.91 -11.10 -12.19
N LEU A 294 13.21 -10.06 -12.63
CA LEU A 294 13.66 -8.68 -12.53
C LEU A 294 13.72 -8.22 -11.07
N PHE A 295 12.72 -8.60 -10.28
CA PHE A 295 12.69 -8.35 -8.84
C PHE A 295 13.87 -9.01 -8.11
N VAL A 296 14.11 -10.30 -8.33
CA VAL A 296 15.21 -11.03 -7.68
C VAL A 296 16.57 -10.45 -8.07
N ALA A 297 16.76 -10.07 -9.33
CA ALA A 297 17.97 -9.39 -9.78
C ALA A 297 18.15 -8.04 -9.05
N GLY A 298 17.09 -7.25 -8.93
CA GLY A 298 17.11 -5.97 -8.19
C GLY A 298 17.46 -6.16 -6.72
N VAL A 299 16.85 -7.13 -6.04
CA VAL A 299 17.15 -7.45 -4.62
C VAL A 299 18.59 -7.90 -4.45
N ALA A 300 19.09 -8.77 -5.33
CA ALA A 300 20.46 -9.28 -5.25
C ALA A 300 21.49 -8.15 -5.36
N VAL A 301 21.30 -7.24 -6.32
CA VAL A 301 22.18 -6.09 -6.52
C VAL A 301 22.09 -5.09 -5.37
N CYS A 302 20.88 -4.77 -4.89
CA CYS A 302 20.68 -3.89 -3.73
C CYS A 302 21.38 -4.44 -2.49
N TYR A 303 21.12 -5.71 -2.18
CA TYR A 303 21.64 -6.33 -0.97
C TYR A 303 23.16 -6.48 -1.05
N TRP A 304 23.72 -6.80 -2.22
CA TRP A 304 25.16 -6.80 -2.41
C TRP A 304 25.76 -5.41 -2.15
N ALA A 305 25.23 -4.36 -2.79
CA ALA A 305 25.73 -2.99 -2.65
C ALA A 305 25.68 -2.49 -1.20
N GLU A 306 24.54 -2.68 -0.51
CA GLU A 306 24.40 -2.25 0.89
C GLU A 306 25.25 -3.10 1.84
N ALA A 307 25.45 -4.39 1.55
CA ALA A 307 26.28 -5.25 2.37
C ALA A 307 27.78 -4.98 2.22
N THR A 308 28.23 -4.39 1.09
CA THR A 308 29.61 -3.92 0.91
C THR A 308 29.93 -2.74 1.83
N GLY A 309 28.94 -1.92 2.19
CA GLY A 309 29.10 -0.81 3.11
C GLY A 309 29.85 0.39 2.51
N ASN A 310 30.02 1.44 3.32
CA ASN A 310 30.68 2.67 2.91
C ASN A 310 32.21 2.57 3.16
N PRO A 311 33.06 2.67 2.12
CA PRO A 311 34.50 2.61 2.27
C PRO A 311 35.08 3.67 3.22
N LEU A 312 34.43 4.84 3.32
CA LEU A 312 34.86 5.90 4.23
C LEU A 312 34.63 5.52 5.70
N ILE A 313 33.58 4.75 5.99
CA ILE A 313 33.30 4.25 7.35
C ILE A 313 34.28 3.13 7.71
N HIS A 314 34.61 2.26 6.75
CA HIS A 314 35.62 1.22 6.94
C HIS A 314 37.00 1.82 7.21
N ALA A 315 37.35 2.94 6.56
CA ALA A 315 38.59 3.67 6.82
C ALA A 315 38.67 4.23 8.26
N LEU A 316 37.54 4.41 8.94
CA LEU A 316 37.47 4.80 10.36
C LEU A 316 37.58 3.59 11.31
N GLY A 317 37.78 2.37 10.78
CA GLY A 317 37.90 1.13 11.56
C GLY A 317 36.57 0.51 11.99
N ILE A 318 35.45 0.95 11.41
CA ILE A 318 34.12 0.37 11.66
C ILE A 318 33.80 -0.59 10.52
N ASP A 319 33.89 -1.89 10.80
CA ASP A 319 33.52 -2.94 9.85
C ASP A 319 32.00 -3.18 9.81
N GLY A 320 31.46 -3.48 8.63
CA GLY A 320 30.04 -3.81 8.46
C GLY A 320 29.43 -3.29 7.17
N GLY A 321 28.16 -3.59 6.93
CA GLY A 321 27.43 -2.99 5.81
C GLY A 321 26.88 -1.59 6.15
N ASN A 322 26.24 -0.96 5.18
CA ASN A 322 25.70 0.39 5.32
C ASN A 322 24.49 0.42 6.25
N MET A 323 24.67 0.95 7.46
CA MET A 323 23.60 1.14 8.44
C MET A 323 23.03 2.56 8.45
N GLU A 324 23.60 3.49 7.67
CA GLU A 324 23.05 4.84 7.54
C GLU A 324 21.64 4.78 6.91
N GLY A 325 20.70 5.47 7.56
CA GLY A 325 19.27 5.43 7.21
C GLY A 325 18.59 4.07 7.37
N LYS A 326 19.17 3.11 8.12
CA LYS A 326 18.59 1.78 8.38
C LYS A 326 18.18 1.62 9.85
N GLU A 327 17.23 0.71 10.06
CA GLU A 327 16.77 0.35 11.40
C GLU A 327 17.43 -0.95 11.90
N THR A 328 17.83 -0.96 13.17
CA THR A 328 18.45 -2.12 13.83
C THR A 328 17.51 -3.33 13.89
N ARG A 329 16.19 -3.09 13.94
CA ARG A 329 15.13 -4.11 13.92
C ARG A 329 15.15 -5.00 12.67
N PHE A 330 15.55 -4.44 11.53
CA PHE A 330 15.46 -5.12 10.23
C PHE A 330 16.84 -5.46 9.67
N GLY A 331 17.84 -4.65 9.98
CA GLY A 331 19.18 -4.78 9.43
C GLY A 331 19.23 -4.56 7.92
N ILE A 332 20.37 -4.88 7.32
CA ILE A 332 20.67 -4.55 5.92
C ILE A 332 19.82 -5.36 4.94
N ALA A 333 19.68 -6.68 5.17
CA ALA A 333 19.02 -7.58 4.23
C ALA A 333 17.54 -7.22 4.03
N MET A 334 16.80 -7.05 5.14
CA MET A 334 15.38 -6.71 5.09
C MET A 334 15.16 -5.28 4.61
N SER A 335 16.04 -4.34 4.95
CA SER A 335 15.96 -2.97 4.44
C SER A 335 16.15 -2.92 2.93
N ALA A 336 17.14 -3.64 2.40
CA ALA A 336 17.37 -3.76 0.96
C ALA A 336 16.20 -4.44 0.25
N LEU A 337 15.69 -5.55 0.81
CA LEU A 337 14.52 -6.26 0.27
C LEU A 337 13.29 -5.33 0.22
N PHE A 338 12.98 -4.64 1.32
CA PHE A 338 11.83 -3.75 1.40
C PHE A 338 11.96 -2.57 0.43
N ALA A 339 13.15 -1.99 0.30
CA ALA A 339 13.40 -0.92 -0.65
C ALA A 339 13.12 -1.34 -2.09
N VAL A 340 13.50 -2.57 -2.47
CA VAL A 340 13.15 -3.11 -3.79
C VAL A 340 11.65 -3.40 -3.89
N VAL A 341 11.03 -4.01 -2.86
CA VAL A 341 9.60 -4.31 -2.84
C VAL A 341 8.75 -3.05 -3.00
N THR A 342 9.05 -2.01 -2.23
CA THR A 342 8.25 -0.78 -2.19
C THR A 342 8.37 0.05 -3.47
N THR A 343 9.51 -0.03 -4.15
CA THR A 343 9.79 0.73 -5.38
C THR A 343 9.41 -0.04 -6.64
N ALA A 344 9.43 -1.38 -6.61
CA ALA A 344 9.04 -2.24 -7.74
C ALA A 344 7.53 -2.52 -7.84
N ALA A 345 6.77 -2.24 -6.77
CA ALA A 345 5.31 -2.34 -6.78
C ALA A 345 4.63 -0.97 -6.60
N SER A 346 5.37 0.12 -6.86
CA SER A 346 4.87 1.49 -6.71
C SER A 346 4.15 1.76 -5.37
N CYS A 347 4.63 1.17 -4.28
CA CYS A 347 4.02 1.35 -2.96
C CYS A 347 4.44 2.69 -2.34
N GLY A 348 5.74 2.99 -2.29
CA GLY A 348 6.25 4.24 -1.70
C GLY A 348 6.37 4.24 -0.17
N ALA A 349 6.00 3.14 0.52
CA ALA A 349 6.33 2.97 1.93
C ALA A 349 7.86 2.91 2.14
N VAL A 350 8.42 3.70 3.05
CA VAL A 350 9.87 3.76 3.26
C VAL A 350 10.23 3.21 4.64
N ILE A 351 10.95 2.09 4.68
CA ILE A 351 11.49 1.49 5.92
C ILE A 351 12.92 1.95 6.24
N ALA A 352 13.61 2.41 5.21
CA ALA A 352 15.01 2.79 5.24
C ALA A 352 15.18 3.98 4.30
N MET A 353 15.88 5.02 4.74
CA MET A 353 16.02 6.24 3.96
C MET A 353 16.82 5.96 2.69
N HIS A 354 16.16 6.04 1.54
CA HIS A 354 16.76 5.73 0.24
C HIS A 354 17.89 6.70 -0.13
N ASP A 355 17.83 7.94 0.38
CA ASP A 355 18.87 8.96 0.19
C ASP A 355 20.20 8.56 0.87
N SER A 356 20.11 7.77 1.94
CA SER A 356 21.26 7.23 2.69
C SER A 356 21.78 5.90 2.12
N MET A 357 21.23 5.41 1.01
CA MET A 357 21.70 4.17 0.39
C MET A 357 23.01 4.38 -0.38
N MET A 358 23.75 3.30 -0.58
CA MET A 358 24.93 3.27 -1.44
C MET A 358 24.52 3.61 -2.88
N ALA A 359 25.42 4.20 -3.67
CA ALA A 359 25.10 4.65 -5.03
C ALA A 359 24.39 3.59 -5.89
N LEU A 360 24.90 2.35 -5.91
CA LEU A 360 24.25 1.24 -6.64
C LEU A 360 22.96 0.74 -5.96
N GLY A 361 22.90 0.81 -4.62
CA GLY A 361 21.73 0.45 -3.81
C GLY A 361 20.55 1.39 -4.00
N GLY A 362 20.81 2.69 -4.20
CA GLY A 362 19.81 3.72 -4.52
C GLY A 362 19.49 3.87 -6.02
N MET A 363 20.44 3.51 -6.90
CA MET A 363 20.24 3.61 -8.36
C MET A 363 19.38 2.47 -8.92
N ILE A 364 19.79 1.21 -8.71
CA ILE A 364 19.27 0.08 -9.50
C ILE A 364 17.87 -0.38 -9.03
N PRO A 365 17.55 -0.44 -7.74
CA PRO A 365 16.21 -0.79 -7.28
C PRO A 365 15.26 0.41 -7.13
N PRO A 366 15.57 1.51 -6.42
CA PRO A 366 14.63 2.62 -6.30
C PRO A 366 14.40 3.40 -7.59
N MET A 367 15.45 3.95 -8.19
CA MET A 367 15.27 4.86 -9.32
C MET A 367 14.91 4.13 -10.62
N ILE A 368 15.63 3.06 -10.97
CA ILE A 368 15.37 2.35 -12.23
C ILE A 368 14.01 1.65 -12.22
N ASN A 369 13.57 1.02 -11.12
CA ASN A 369 12.25 0.38 -11.11
C ASN A 369 11.13 1.41 -11.32
N MET A 370 11.20 2.56 -10.64
CA MET A 370 10.23 3.64 -10.82
C MET A 370 10.26 4.21 -12.24
N MET A 371 11.46 4.43 -12.83
CA MET A 371 11.59 4.94 -14.20
C MET A 371 11.12 3.96 -15.28
N LEU A 372 11.24 2.65 -15.05
CA LEU A 372 10.74 1.62 -15.96
C LEU A 372 9.21 1.48 -15.90
N GLY A 373 8.52 2.21 -15.01
CA GLY A 373 7.07 2.17 -14.85
C GLY A 373 6.57 0.88 -14.22
N ARG A 374 7.29 0.35 -13.23
CA ARG A 374 6.93 -0.86 -12.49
C ARG A 374 6.25 -0.60 -11.16
#